data_AF-A0AA43EYN3-F1
#
_entry.id   AF-A0AA43EYN3-F1
#
_cell.length_a   1.000
_cell.length_b   1.000
_cell.length_c   1.000
_cell.angle_alpha   90.00
_cell.angle_beta   90.00
_cell.angle_gamma   90.00
#
_symmetry.space_group_name_H-M   'P 1'
#
loop_
_entity.id
_entity.type
_entity.pdbx_description
1 polymer ?
#
loop_
_entity_poly.entity_id
_entity_poly.type
_entity_poly.pdbx_seq_one_letter_code
_entity_poly.pdbx_strand_id
1 'polypeptide(L)'
;MLLFLSIAGAAAAADDVLHALRQHGQVSCRSEEPFFCENVHVRCAGRTAVQTFPFVLRATAGSVTLVTEAPEFQRQYENADLEWAGDGSYILLQPKGVQGYVKLLADGKYVFRHYLQQGVGVMSLGRCR
;
A
#
# COMPACT_ATOMS: atom_id res chain seq x y z
N MET A 1 5.75 -16.20 50.48
CA MET A 1 5.58 -14.82 49.96
C MET A 1 6.08 -14.82 48.52
N LEU A 2 5.16 -14.88 47.55
CA LEU A 2 5.46 -15.01 46.11
C LEU A 2 5.57 -13.60 45.52
N LEU A 3 6.73 -13.23 44.98
CA LEU A 3 6.87 -12.10 44.07
C LEU A 3 6.96 -12.64 42.65
N PHE A 4 5.86 -12.58 41.91
CA PHE A 4 5.87 -12.68 40.46
C PHE A 4 6.14 -11.27 39.91
N LEU A 5 7.36 -11.04 39.42
CA LEU A 5 7.66 -9.89 38.56
C LEU A 5 6.99 -10.13 37.20
N SER A 6 5.89 -9.44 36.94
CA SER A 6 5.32 -9.37 35.59
C SER A 6 6.24 -8.53 34.70
N ILE A 7 6.95 -9.19 33.80
CA ILE A 7 7.67 -8.55 32.70
C ILE A 7 6.62 -8.08 31.71
N ALA A 8 6.14 -6.84 31.87
CA ALA A 8 5.35 -6.18 30.85
C ALA A 8 6.28 -5.85 29.68
N GLY A 9 6.41 -6.80 28.75
CA GLY A 9 6.96 -6.52 27.43
C GLY A 9 6.07 -5.50 26.75
N ALA A 10 6.48 -4.23 26.77
CA ALA A 10 5.94 -3.22 25.88
C ALA A 10 6.38 -3.61 24.46
N ALA A 11 5.60 -4.47 23.81
CA ALA A 11 5.63 -4.56 22.37
C ALA A 11 5.25 -3.17 21.86
N ALA A 12 6.24 -2.42 21.37
CA ALA A 12 6.00 -1.19 20.65
C ALA A 12 4.95 -1.50 19.57
N ALA A 13 3.74 -0.95 19.73
CA ALA A 13 2.77 -0.96 18.66
C ALA A 13 3.44 -0.24 17.50
N ALA A 14 3.86 -0.98 16.48
CA ALA A 14 4.27 -0.39 15.22
C ALA A 14 3.18 0.62 14.84
N ASP A 15 3.57 1.88 14.57
CA ASP A 15 2.64 2.95 14.24
C ASP A 15 1.59 2.41 13.26
N ASP A 16 0.35 2.28 13.72
CA ASP A 16 -0.72 1.70 12.94
C ASP A 16 -1.13 2.72 11.87
N VAL A 17 -0.50 2.61 10.70
CA VAL A 17 -0.71 3.51 9.57
C VAL A 17 -2.15 3.45 9.07
N LEU A 18 -2.84 2.33 9.29
CA LEU A 18 -4.26 2.20 8.96
C LEU A 18 -5.14 2.96 9.95
N HIS A 19 -4.78 2.97 11.22
CA HIS A 19 -5.38 3.87 12.20
C HIS A 19 -5.16 5.34 11.82
N ALA A 20 -3.92 5.72 11.47
CA ALA A 20 -3.59 7.07 11.02
C ALA A 20 -4.39 7.47 9.77
N LEU A 21 -4.50 6.59 8.78
CA LEU A 21 -5.30 6.82 7.57
C LEU A 21 -6.78 7.03 7.91
N ARG A 22 -7.35 6.27 8.85
CA ARG A 22 -8.75 6.44 9.29
C ARG A 22 -8.96 7.74 10.07
N GLN A 23 -8.05 8.10 10.97
CA GLN A 23 -8.20 9.24 11.89
C GLN A 23 -7.81 10.59 11.25
N HIS A 24 -6.68 10.61 10.54
CA HIS A 24 -6.09 11.82 9.97
C HIS A 24 -6.43 11.99 8.49
N GLY A 25 -7.04 10.98 7.88
CA GLY A 25 -7.57 11.04 6.52
C GLY A 25 -6.49 10.91 5.43
N GLN A 26 -5.20 10.82 5.75
CA GLN A 26 -4.17 10.59 4.74
C GLN A 26 -2.88 9.98 5.27
N VAL A 27 -2.16 9.26 4.40
CA VAL A 27 -0.80 8.76 4.63
C VAL A 27 0.03 8.90 3.37
N SER A 28 1.32 9.22 3.51
CA SER A 28 2.24 9.45 2.39
C SER A 28 3.12 8.23 2.15
N CYS A 29 3.11 7.72 0.92
CA CYS A 29 3.77 6.48 0.53
C CYS A 29 4.97 6.75 -0.38
N ARG A 30 6.10 6.10 -0.08
CA ARG A 30 7.33 6.17 -0.86
C ARG A 30 7.86 4.78 -1.15
N SER A 31 8.25 4.55 -2.41
CA SER A 31 8.93 3.31 -2.81
C SER A 31 10.27 3.21 -2.08
N GLU A 32 10.52 2.08 -1.44
CA GLU A 32 11.85 1.72 -0.91
C GLU A 32 12.62 0.90 -1.93
N GLU A 33 11.89 0.12 -2.74
CA GLU A 33 12.44 -0.82 -3.71
C GLU A 33 11.75 -0.62 -5.07
N PRO A 34 12.39 0.11 -6.02
CA PRO A 34 11.82 0.32 -7.34
C PRO A 34 12.11 -0.87 -8.26
N PHE A 35 11.25 -1.89 -8.27
CA PHE A 35 11.46 -3.10 -9.09
C PHE A 35 10.27 -3.42 -10.01
N PHE A 36 10.56 -3.81 -11.26
CA PHE A 36 9.60 -4.59 -12.06
C PHE A 36 9.79 -6.07 -11.76
N CYS A 37 8.71 -6.75 -11.43
CA CYS A 37 8.69 -8.20 -11.45
C CYS A 37 7.54 -8.58 -12.37
N GLU A 38 7.83 -9.13 -13.54
CA GLU A 38 6.77 -9.59 -14.45
C GLU A 38 5.84 -10.62 -13.75
N ASN A 39 6.38 -11.29 -12.73
CA ASN A 39 5.68 -12.19 -11.83
C ASN A 39 6.31 -12.16 -10.42
N VAL A 40 5.52 -12.16 -9.34
CA VAL A 40 6.01 -12.20 -7.95
C VAL A 40 6.72 -13.52 -7.60
N HIS A 41 6.45 -14.57 -8.38
CA HIS A 41 6.96 -15.92 -8.15
C HIS A 41 8.28 -16.26 -8.88
N VAL A 42 8.73 -15.41 -9.81
CA VAL A 42 9.88 -15.71 -10.66
C VAL A 42 10.68 -14.44 -10.86
N ARG A 43 11.90 -14.39 -10.31
CA ARG A 43 12.97 -13.39 -10.51
C ARG A 43 12.56 -12.10 -11.23
N CYS A 44 12.55 -10.98 -10.51
CA CYS A 44 12.40 -9.64 -11.08
C CYS A 44 13.39 -9.44 -12.24
N ALA A 45 12.87 -9.36 -13.47
CA ALA A 45 13.62 -9.65 -14.69
C ALA A 45 14.34 -8.43 -15.30
N GLY A 46 14.17 -7.23 -14.75
CA GLY A 46 14.88 -6.04 -15.26
C GLY A 46 14.14 -4.74 -15.04
N ARG A 47 14.68 -3.65 -15.60
CA ARG A 47 14.13 -2.30 -15.48
C ARG A 47 12.79 -2.22 -16.23
N THR A 48 11.75 -1.79 -15.53
CA THR A 48 10.49 -1.34 -16.14
C THR A 48 10.71 -0.04 -16.92
N ALA A 49 9.99 0.15 -18.03
CA ALA A 49 9.95 1.43 -18.74
C ALA A 49 9.26 2.54 -17.93
N VAL A 50 8.47 2.18 -16.92
CA VAL A 50 7.70 3.08 -16.06
C VAL A 50 8.35 3.15 -14.68
N GLN A 51 8.70 4.37 -14.26
CA GLN A 51 9.33 4.62 -12.96
C GLN A 51 8.31 4.45 -11.84
N THR A 52 8.77 3.97 -10.68
CA THR A 52 8.00 4.07 -9.44
C THR A 52 7.88 5.52 -9.02
N PHE A 53 6.77 5.89 -8.40
CA PHE A 53 6.49 7.25 -7.99
C PHE A 53 5.99 7.29 -6.53
N PRO A 54 6.23 8.38 -5.80
CA PRO A 54 5.53 8.61 -4.54
C PRO A 54 4.04 8.86 -4.77
N PHE A 55 3.23 8.53 -3.79
CA PHE A 55 1.79 8.81 -3.80
C PHE A 55 1.27 9.02 -2.38
N VAL A 56 0.08 9.61 -2.26
CA VAL A 56 -0.64 9.77 -0.99
C VAL A 56 -1.92 8.95 -1.06
N LEU A 57 -2.23 8.18 -0.03
CA LEU A 57 -3.56 7.62 0.14
C LEU A 57 -4.37 8.60 0.97
N ARG A 58 -5.54 9.01 0.46
CA ARG A 58 -6.46 9.91 1.15
C ARG A 58 -7.78 9.19 1.41
N ALA A 59 -8.11 9.01 2.69
CA ALA A 59 -9.41 8.51 3.10
C ALA A 59 -10.44 9.64 3.13
N THR A 60 -11.63 9.36 2.62
CA THR A 60 -12.84 10.17 2.83
C THR A 60 -13.93 9.29 3.45
N ALA A 61 -15.14 9.82 3.65
CA ALA A 61 -16.25 9.05 4.20
C ALA A 61 -16.62 7.88 3.27
N GLY A 62 -16.05 6.70 3.53
CA GLY A 62 -16.33 5.44 2.83
C GLY A 62 -15.44 5.13 1.63
N SER A 63 -14.41 5.93 1.32
CA SER A 63 -13.48 5.67 0.22
C SER A 63 -12.03 5.98 0.58
N VAL A 64 -11.09 5.39 -0.17
CA VAL A 64 -9.68 5.78 -0.14
C VAL A 64 -9.25 5.99 -1.59
N THR A 65 -8.71 7.17 -1.88
CA THR A 65 -8.19 7.51 -3.21
C THR A 65 -6.67 7.58 -3.17
N LEU A 66 -6.06 7.25 -4.31
CA LEU A 66 -4.63 7.45 -4.52
C LEU A 66 -4.44 8.81 -5.19
N VAL A 67 -3.57 9.64 -4.60
CA VAL A 67 -3.16 10.95 -5.13
C VAL A 67 -1.71 10.87 -5.59
N THR A 68 -1.44 11.15 -6.86
CA THR A 68 -0.09 11.08 -7.43
C THR A 68 0.10 12.09 -8.58
N GLU A 69 1.36 12.42 -8.86
CA GLU A 69 1.76 13.23 -10.02
C GLU A 69 1.71 12.45 -11.34
N ALA A 70 1.49 11.13 -11.29
CA ALA A 70 1.36 10.26 -12.48
C ALA A 70 -0.12 10.16 -12.92
N PRO A 71 -0.58 10.98 -13.89
CA PRO A 71 -2.02 11.20 -14.14
C PRO A 71 -2.76 9.96 -14.68
N GLU A 72 -2.04 9.04 -15.32
CA GLU A 72 -2.56 7.75 -15.76
C GLU A 72 -3.02 6.89 -14.59
N PHE A 73 -2.25 6.86 -13.49
CA PHE A 73 -2.60 6.10 -12.28
C PHE A 73 -3.66 6.82 -11.46
N GLN A 74 -3.60 8.15 -11.38
CA GLN A 74 -4.59 8.96 -10.67
C GLN A 74 -6.03 8.60 -11.10
N ARG A 75 -6.28 8.57 -12.42
CA ARG A 75 -7.62 8.28 -12.97
C ARG A 75 -8.09 6.86 -12.72
N GLN A 76 -7.16 5.89 -12.76
CA GLN A 76 -7.51 4.47 -12.57
C GLN A 76 -7.86 4.14 -11.11
N TYR A 77 -7.29 4.89 -10.16
CA TYR A 77 -7.51 4.68 -8.73
C TYR A 77 -8.51 5.66 -8.09
N GLU A 78 -9.03 6.65 -8.84
CA GLU A 78 -10.01 7.63 -8.35
C GLU A 78 -11.28 6.98 -7.79
N ASN A 79 -11.68 5.83 -8.35
CA ASN A 79 -12.84 5.06 -7.93
C ASN A 79 -12.49 3.60 -7.64
N ALA A 80 -11.29 3.37 -7.09
CA ALA A 80 -10.84 2.03 -6.74
C ALA A 80 -11.81 1.37 -5.74
N ASP A 81 -12.04 0.08 -5.91
CA ASP A 81 -12.74 -0.72 -4.91
C ASP A 81 -11.84 -0.86 -3.69
N LEU A 82 -12.42 -0.71 -2.50
CA LEU A 82 -11.71 -0.70 -1.23
C LEU A 82 -12.16 -1.88 -0.38
N GLU A 83 -11.20 -2.72 0.00
CA GLU A 83 -11.39 -3.79 0.99
C GLU A 83 -10.56 -3.47 2.24
N TRP A 84 -11.22 -3.47 3.40
CA TRP A 84 -10.55 -3.52 4.70
C TRP A 84 -10.53 -4.97 5.15
N ALA A 85 -9.36 -5.48 5.53
CA ALA A 85 -9.27 -6.78 6.18
C ALA A 85 -10.12 -6.76 7.47
N GLY A 86 -10.91 -7.81 7.71
CA GLY A 86 -11.80 -7.88 8.87
C GLY A 86 -11.07 -7.82 10.21
N ASP A 87 -9.80 -8.22 10.24
CA ASP A 87 -8.90 -8.14 11.41
C ASP A 87 -8.13 -6.82 11.50
N GLY A 88 -8.31 -5.91 10.55
CA GLY A 88 -7.60 -4.63 10.48
C GLY A 88 -6.13 -4.73 10.07
N SER A 89 -5.65 -5.88 9.61
CA SER A 89 -4.23 -6.08 9.28
C SER A 89 -3.77 -5.38 7.99
N TYR A 90 -4.68 -5.16 7.04
CA TYR A 90 -4.39 -4.49 5.77
C TYR A 90 -5.61 -3.77 5.18
N ILE A 91 -5.35 -2.91 4.20
CA ILE A 91 -6.31 -2.51 3.17
C ILE A 91 -5.84 -2.91 1.79
N LEU A 92 -6.79 -3.12 0.89
CA LEU A 92 -6.56 -3.39 -0.52
C LEU A 92 -7.37 -2.39 -1.35
N LEU A 93 -6.69 -1.62 -2.18
CA LEU A 93 -7.31 -0.78 -3.20
C LEU A 93 -7.16 -1.47 -4.55
N GLN A 94 -8.25 -1.70 -5.26
CA GLN A 94 -8.25 -2.33 -6.59
C GLN A 94 -8.75 -1.32 -7.64
N PRO A 95 -7.93 -0.96 -8.65
CA PRO A 95 -8.37 -0.04 -9.70
C PRO A 95 -9.44 -0.69 -10.58
N LYS A 96 -10.37 0.11 -11.12
CA LYS A 96 -11.43 -0.40 -12.00
C LYS A 96 -10.96 -0.51 -13.44
N GLY A 97 -11.37 -1.59 -14.12
CA GLY A 97 -11.14 -1.79 -15.55
C GLY A 97 -9.70 -2.14 -15.95
N VAL A 98 -8.79 -2.29 -14.99
CA VAL A 98 -7.39 -2.69 -15.21
C VAL A 98 -6.94 -3.64 -14.10
N GLN A 99 -5.91 -4.44 -14.35
CA GLN A 99 -5.38 -5.36 -13.35
C GLN A 99 -4.36 -4.66 -12.46
N GLY A 100 -4.57 -4.69 -11.16
CA GLY A 100 -3.65 -4.12 -10.20
C GLY A 100 -4.21 -4.08 -8.79
N TYR A 101 -3.40 -3.63 -7.84
CA TYR A 101 -3.81 -3.28 -6.49
C TYR A 101 -2.75 -2.42 -5.78
N VAL A 102 -3.20 -1.74 -4.72
CA VAL A 102 -2.34 -1.27 -3.63
C VAL A 102 -2.73 -2.02 -2.36
N LYS A 103 -1.81 -2.78 -1.78
CA LYS A 103 -2.01 -3.39 -0.47
C LYS A 103 -1.17 -2.63 0.55
N LEU A 104 -1.80 -2.03 1.54
CA LEU A 104 -1.12 -1.35 2.65
C LEU A 104 -1.37 -2.14 3.94
N LEU A 105 -0.30 -2.54 4.61
CA LEU A 105 -0.32 -3.23 5.90
C LEU A 105 -0.36 -2.22 7.06
N ALA A 106 -0.84 -2.68 8.22
CA ALA A 106 -0.87 -1.88 9.45
C ALA A 106 0.51 -1.31 9.84
N ASP A 107 1.60 -2.04 9.60
CA ASP A 107 2.98 -1.60 9.88
C ASP A 107 3.55 -0.57 8.87
N GLY A 108 2.70 -0.06 7.98
CA GLY A 108 3.04 0.93 6.97
C GLY A 108 3.68 0.36 5.71
N LYS A 109 4.04 -0.92 5.65
CA LYS A 109 4.55 -1.52 4.41
C LYS A 109 3.45 -1.58 3.37
N TYR A 110 3.80 -1.31 2.11
CA TYR A 110 2.87 -1.47 1.00
C TYR A 110 3.46 -2.27 -0.16
N VAL A 111 2.56 -2.87 -0.92
CA VAL A 111 2.80 -3.44 -2.24
C VAL A 111 1.92 -2.73 -3.25
N PHE A 112 2.53 -2.10 -4.25
CA PHE A 112 1.84 -1.57 -5.42
C PHE A 112 2.10 -2.51 -6.58
N ARG A 113 1.04 -2.97 -7.25
CA ARG A 113 1.13 -3.78 -8.46
C ARG A 113 0.12 -3.26 -9.45
N HIS A 114 0.55 -2.97 -10.67
CA HIS A 114 -0.33 -2.44 -11.69
C HIS A 114 0.10 -2.92 -13.06
N TYR A 115 -0.83 -3.33 -13.90
CA TYR A 115 -0.58 -3.74 -15.28
C TYR A 115 -1.26 -2.79 -16.24
N LEU A 116 -0.45 -2.13 -17.06
CA LEU A 116 -0.92 -1.41 -18.24
C LEU A 116 -1.34 -2.42 -19.31
N GLN A 117 -2.06 -1.94 -20.33
CA GLN A 117 -2.44 -2.77 -21.48
C GLN A 117 -1.18 -3.43 -22.07
N GLN A 118 -1.27 -4.71 -22.42
CA GLN A 118 -0.20 -5.51 -23.03
C GLN A 118 0.93 -6.01 -22.10
N GLY A 119 0.65 -6.20 -20.80
CA GLY A 119 1.53 -6.97 -19.89
C GLY A 119 2.71 -6.20 -19.31
N VAL A 120 2.93 -4.95 -19.74
CA VAL A 120 3.85 -4.02 -19.07
C VAL A 120 3.22 -3.58 -17.76
N GLY A 121 3.93 -3.71 -16.64
CA GLY A 121 3.41 -3.35 -15.33
C GLY A 121 4.38 -2.52 -14.50
N VAL A 122 3.85 -1.88 -13.46
CA VAL A 122 4.62 -1.24 -12.41
C VAL A 122 4.44 -2.07 -11.15
N MET A 123 5.55 -2.35 -10.48
CA MET A 123 5.51 -2.87 -9.13
C MET A 123 6.40 -2.02 -8.23
N SER A 124 5.99 -1.86 -6.98
CA SER A 124 6.85 -1.27 -5.96
C SER A 124 6.55 -1.84 -4.59
N LEU A 125 7.60 -1.96 -3.80
CA LEU A 125 7.52 -2.18 -2.37
C LEU A 125 8.00 -0.91 -1.68
N GLY A 126 7.36 -0.54 -0.59
CA GLY A 126 7.80 0.61 0.17
C GLY A 126 7.03 0.81 1.46
N ARG A 127 7.04 2.05 1.95
CA ARG A 127 6.38 2.42 3.20
C ARG A 127 5.52 3.65 3.07
N CYS A 128 4.42 3.63 3.81
CA CYS A 128 3.56 4.76 4.08
C CYS A 128 3.73 5.22 5.53
N ARG A 129 3.57 6.51 5.77
CA ARG A 129 3.63 7.17 7.09
C ARG A 129 2.84 8.47 7.10
#